data_AF-A0A8C6HDJ4-F1
#
_entry.id   AF-A0A8C6HDJ4-F1
#
_cell.length_a   1.000
_cell.length_b   1.000
_cell.length_c   1.000
_cell.angle_alpha   90.00
_cell.angle_beta   90.00
_cell.angle_gamma   90.00
#
_symmetry.space_group_name_H-M   'P 1'
#
loop_
_entity.id
_entity.type
_entity.pdbx_description
1 polymer ?
#
loop_
_entity_poly.entity_id
_entity_poly.type
_entity_poly.pdbx_seq_one_letter_code
_entity_poly.pdbx_strand_id
1 'polypeptide(L)'
;MAAAPATLALDPQPQEEQKDASESSELSRLRAELAGALAEMETMKAVAEVSESTKAEAVAAVQRQCQEEVASLQAILKDSISSYETQIAALKQERQQQQQDFEEKYRELGHLKQLLARAHPLDSLEKQMEKAHEDSEKLREIVLPMEQEIAELKGKLQRAEELIQEIQRRPRQPASLHGSTELLPLSRNPSPPLEPLEEPSGDAGPAAEAFAHNCDDSASISSFSLGGAAGSASLRGPQGLSPEQEETASLVSTGTLVPEGIFLPPPGYQLVPDSQWEQLQVEGRQLQKELESVSRERDELQEGLRRSNEDCAKQMQVLLAQVQNSEQLLRTLQGTVSQAQERVQLQMAELATSHKCLSQEVKRLNEENQGLRAEQLPSSALQGSEQREDQEEALPSSIQELHLLVQHTRQQARARQQAQEHEAERLRIEIVKLREALDEETAAKASLERQLRVQREETDVLEASLCSLRIETERVQQEQRKAQLTDLLSEQRAKTLRLQAELETSEQVQRDFVRLSQALQVRLERIRQAETLEQVRSILDEAPLRDIRDIKDS
;
A
#
# COMPACT_ATOMS: atom_id res chain seq x y z
N MET A 1 -119.45 -24.67 -88.50
CA MET A 1 -119.87 -23.27 -88.28
C MET A 1 -118.67 -22.56 -87.67
N ALA A 2 -117.99 -21.74 -88.48
CA ALA A 2 -118.04 -20.27 -88.44
C ALA A 2 -117.26 -19.75 -87.22
N ALA A 3 -116.02 -19.27 -87.36
CA ALA A 3 -115.55 -18.04 -88.02
C ALA A 3 -115.03 -17.09 -86.92
N ALA A 4 -113.81 -16.58 -87.12
CA ALA A 4 -113.00 -15.76 -86.20
C ALA A 4 -113.59 -14.34 -85.96
N PRO A 5 -112.98 -13.49 -85.10
CA PRO A 5 -111.71 -12.81 -85.39
C PRO A 5 -110.74 -12.78 -84.19
N ALA A 6 -109.41 -12.92 -84.31
CA ALA A 6 -108.43 -12.08 -85.01
C ALA A 6 -108.42 -10.62 -84.53
N THR A 7 -107.62 -10.35 -83.49
CA THR A 7 -107.07 -9.00 -83.24
C THR A 7 -105.54 -9.13 -83.28
N LEU A 8 -104.92 -8.41 -84.22
CA LEU A 8 -103.48 -8.25 -84.34
C LEU A 8 -102.95 -7.43 -83.16
N ALA A 9 -101.94 -7.95 -82.47
CA ALA A 9 -100.94 -7.15 -81.78
C ALA A 9 -99.57 -7.65 -82.28
N LEU A 10 -98.75 -6.71 -82.74
CA LEU A 10 -97.42 -6.94 -83.28
C LEU A 10 -96.48 -7.46 -82.18
N ASP A 11 -95.93 -8.66 -82.35
CA ASP A 11 -94.65 -9.03 -81.72
C ASP A 11 -93.52 -8.43 -82.57
N PRO A 12 -92.70 -7.49 -82.07
CA PRO A 12 -91.27 -7.60 -82.32
C PRO A 12 -90.74 -8.76 -81.46
N GLN A 13 -89.53 -9.28 -81.71
CA GLN A 13 -88.66 -10.04 -80.77
C GLN A 13 -88.23 -11.48 -81.15
N PRO A 14 -87.32 -11.64 -82.11
CA PRO A 14 -86.31 -12.73 -82.03
C PRO A 14 -84.89 -12.20 -81.74
N GLN A 15 -84.69 -10.87 -81.78
CA GLN A 15 -83.39 -10.24 -81.56
C GLN A 15 -83.15 -9.81 -80.11
N GLU A 16 -84.14 -9.36 -79.32
CA GLU A 16 -83.86 -9.12 -77.88
C GLU A 16 -83.73 -10.44 -77.12
N GLU A 17 -84.35 -11.57 -77.49
CA GLU A 17 -84.10 -12.86 -76.79
C GLU A 17 -82.63 -13.36 -76.88
N GLN A 18 -81.99 -13.23 -78.05
CA GLN A 18 -80.55 -13.55 -78.19
C GLN A 18 -79.65 -12.53 -77.49
N LYS A 19 -80.09 -11.27 -77.46
CA LYS A 19 -79.37 -10.19 -76.80
C LYS A 19 -79.47 -10.32 -75.27
N ASP A 20 -80.65 -10.63 -74.75
CA ASP A 20 -80.96 -10.92 -73.35
C ASP A 20 -80.19 -12.16 -72.86
N ALA A 21 -80.09 -13.21 -73.69
CA ALA A 21 -79.26 -14.37 -73.36
C ALA A 21 -77.77 -14.00 -73.28
N SER A 22 -77.26 -13.19 -74.22
CA SER A 22 -75.87 -12.70 -74.18
C SER A 22 -75.60 -11.79 -72.98
N GLU A 23 -76.51 -10.86 -72.69
CA GLU A 23 -76.45 -9.96 -71.54
C GLU A 23 -76.54 -10.75 -70.23
N SER A 24 -77.36 -11.81 -70.16
CA SER A 24 -77.42 -12.70 -68.98
C SER A 24 -76.11 -13.46 -68.74
N SER A 25 -75.44 -13.87 -69.82
CA SER A 25 -74.16 -14.57 -69.75
C SER A 25 -73.05 -13.62 -69.30
N GLU A 26 -73.04 -12.37 -69.79
CA GLU A 26 -72.11 -11.33 -69.35
C GLU A 26 -72.37 -10.92 -67.90
N LEU A 27 -73.63 -10.79 -67.48
CA LEU A 27 -74.00 -10.53 -66.08
C LEU A 27 -73.56 -11.67 -65.15
N SER A 28 -73.65 -12.92 -65.57
CA SER A 28 -73.16 -14.05 -64.77
C SER A 28 -71.63 -14.07 -64.68
N ARG A 29 -70.92 -13.72 -65.77
CA ARG A 29 -69.46 -13.55 -65.75
C ARG A 29 -69.04 -12.41 -64.81
N LEU A 30 -69.67 -11.23 -64.92
CA LEU A 30 -69.40 -10.08 -64.04
C LEU A 30 -69.69 -10.40 -62.57
N ARG A 31 -70.74 -11.19 -62.28
CA ARG A 31 -71.01 -11.67 -60.91
C ARG A 31 -69.94 -12.60 -60.38
N ALA A 32 -69.42 -13.50 -61.22
CA ALA A 32 -68.32 -14.39 -60.86
C ALA A 32 -67.00 -13.60 -60.64
N GLU A 33 -66.70 -12.63 -61.51
CA GLU A 33 -65.56 -11.72 -61.37
C GLU A 33 -65.67 -10.88 -60.08
N LEU A 34 -66.85 -10.32 -59.78
CA LEU A 34 -67.10 -9.60 -58.52
C LEU A 34 -66.91 -10.51 -57.29
N ALA A 35 -67.43 -11.73 -57.33
CA ALA A 35 -67.27 -12.71 -56.25
C ALA A 35 -65.79 -13.09 -56.04
N GLY A 36 -65.03 -13.26 -57.13
CA GLY A 36 -63.59 -13.49 -57.09
C GLY A 36 -62.83 -12.31 -56.48
N ALA A 37 -63.12 -11.08 -56.92
CA ALA A 37 -62.50 -9.88 -56.39
C ALA A 37 -62.82 -9.65 -54.89
N LEU A 38 -64.03 -10.00 -54.44
CA LEU A 38 -64.40 -9.93 -53.02
C LEU A 38 -63.62 -10.96 -52.19
N ALA A 39 -63.45 -12.19 -52.67
CA ALA A 39 -62.63 -13.19 -52.00
C ALA A 39 -61.14 -12.78 -51.95
N GLU A 40 -60.61 -12.21 -53.03
CA GLU A 40 -59.26 -11.64 -53.06
C GLU A 40 -59.10 -10.48 -52.06
N MET A 41 -60.11 -9.59 -51.94
CA MET A 41 -60.11 -8.54 -50.92
C MET A 41 -60.13 -9.10 -49.50
N GLU A 42 -60.93 -10.14 -49.22
CA GLU A 42 -60.97 -10.79 -47.91
C GLU A 42 -59.64 -11.47 -47.55
N THR A 43 -59.00 -12.14 -48.52
CA THR A 43 -57.68 -12.74 -48.32
C THR A 43 -56.60 -11.68 -48.10
N MET A 44 -56.59 -10.60 -48.88
CA MET A 44 -55.69 -9.46 -48.66
C MET A 44 -55.90 -8.82 -47.29
N LYS A 45 -57.15 -8.70 -46.84
CA LYS A 45 -57.48 -8.18 -45.50
C LYS A 45 -56.94 -9.08 -44.40
N ALA A 46 -57.10 -10.40 -44.52
CA ALA A 46 -56.53 -11.36 -43.57
C ALA A 46 -54.99 -11.30 -43.54
N VAL A 47 -54.35 -11.22 -44.70
CA VAL A 47 -52.88 -11.07 -44.80
C VAL A 47 -52.42 -9.75 -44.18
N ALA A 48 -53.15 -8.65 -44.40
CA ALA A 48 -52.85 -7.35 -43.81
C ALA A 48 -52.96 -7.41 -42.27
N GLU A 49 -54.02 -8.00 -41.74
CA GLU A 49 -54.23 -8.18 -40.29
C GLU A 49 -53.14 -9.05 -39.65
N VAL A 50 -52.77 -10.16 -40.28
CA VAL A 50 -51.62 -10.98 -39.84
C VAL A 50 -50.33 -10.16 -39.88
N SER A 51 -50.08 -9.39 -40.94
CA SER A 51 -48.88 -8.56 -41.04
C SER A 51 -48.82 -7.45 -39.98
N GLU A 52 -49.98 -6.88 -39.62
CA GLU A 52 -50.10 -5.87 -38.57
C GLU A 52 -49.86 -6.50 -37.20
N SER A 53 -50.46 -7.67 -36.93
CA SER A 53 -50.22 -8.44 -35.71
C SER A 53 -48.75 -8.84 -35.56
N THR A 54 -48.09 -9.32 -36.62
CA THR A 54 -46.67 -9.68 -36.58
C THR A 54 -45.78 -8.47 -36.34
N LYS A 55 -46.10 -7.31 -36.94
CA LYS A 55 -45.38 -6.06 -36.66
C LYS A 55 -45.58 -5.62 -35.21
N ALA A 56 -46.80 -5.68 -34.70
CA ALA A 56 -47.11 -5.32 -33.32
C ALA A 56 -46.37 -6.23 -32.32
N GLU A 57 -46.31 -7.53 -32.60
CA GLU A 57 -45.56 -8.50 -31.79
C GLU A 57 -44.05 -8.25 -31.84
N ALA A 58 -43.48 -7.96 -33.02
CA ALA A 58 -42.07 -7.61 -33.16
C ALA A 58 -41.72 -6.32 -32.39
N VAL A 59 -42.57 -5.29 -32.48
CA VAL A 59 -42.39 -4.05 -31.70
C VAL A 59 -42.48 -4.34 -30.20
N ALA A 60 -43.46 -5.14 -29.75
CA ALA A 60 -43.58 -5.52 -28.34
C ALA A 60 -42.38 -6.34 -27.85
N ALA A 61 -41.82 -7.21 -28.68
CA ALA A 61 -40.61 -7.97 -28.35
C ALA A 61 -39.40 -7.06 -28.18
N VAL A 62 -39.18 -6.10 -29.09
CA VAL A 62 -38.11 -5.10 -28.95
C VAL A 62 -38.31 -4.24 -27.70
N GLN A 63 -39.54 -3.80 -27.42
CA GLN A 63 -39.83 -3.04 -26.20
C GLN A 63 -39.51 -3.83 -24.92
N ARG A 64 -39.86 -5.12 -24.87
CA ARG A 64 -39.51 -5.99 -23.74
C ARG A 64 -38.00 -6.13 -23.60
N GLN A 65 -37.27 -6.37 -24.69
CA GLN A 65 -35.82 -6.46 -24.65
C GLN A 65 -35.18 -5.16 -24.14
N CYS A 66 -35.63 -3.99 -24.62
CA CYS A 66 -35.12 -2.71 -24.11
C CYS A 66 -35.43 -2.52 -22.61
N GLN A 67 -36.61 -2.94 -22.14
CA GLN A 67 -36.95 -2.88 -20.72
C GLN A 67 -36.06 -3.82 -19.88
N GLU A 68 -35.79 -5.03 -20.37
CA GLU A 68 -34.91 -6.00 -19.72
C GLU A 68 -33.46 -5.51 -19.67
N GLU A 69 -32.95 -4.92 -20.77
CA GLU A 69 -31.60 -4.32 -20.81
C GLU A 69 -31.49 -3.15 -19.83
N VAL A 70 -32.50 -2.28 -19.76
CA VAL A 70 -32.55 -1.19 -18.77
C VAL A 70 -32.58 -1.74 -17.35
N ALA A 71 -33.40 -2.75 -17.06
CA ALA A 71 -33.47 -3.36 -15.74
C ALA A 71 -32.15 -4.06 -15.36
N SER A 72 -31.50 -4.73 -16.30
CA SER A 72 -30.20 -5.37 -16.12
C SER A 72 -29.10 -4.34 -15.84
N LEU A 73 -29.05 -3.25 -16.62
CA LEU A 73 -28.09 -2.16 -16.40
C LEU A 73 -28.32 -1.49 -15.04
N GLN A 74 -29.58 -1.27 -14.66
CA GLN A 74 -29.93 -0.73 -13.34
C GLN A 74 -29.50 -1.67 -12.21
N ALA A 75 -29.65 -2.99 -12.37
CA ALA A 75 -29.19 -3.97 -11.39
C ALA A 75 -27.67 -3.96 -11.23
N ILE A 76 -26.92 -3.98 -12.34
CA ILE A 76 -25.45 -3.91 -12.32
C ILE A 76 -24.96 -2.62 -11.67
N LEU A 77 -25.59 -1.47 -12.00
CA LEU A 77 -25.24 -0.19 -11.40
C LEU A 77 -25.56 -0.17 -9.90
N LYS A 78 -26.67 -0.76 -9.48
CA LYS A 78 -27.02 -0.88 -8.06
C LYS A 78 -26.02 -1.75 -7.30
N ASP A 79 -25.58 -2.86 -7.90
CA ASP A 79 -24.61 -3.76 -7.30
C ASP A 79 -23.22 -3.11 -7.22
N SER A 80 -22.82 -2.34 -8.23
CA SER A 80 -21.56 -1.60 -8.20
C SER A 80 -21.58 -0.49 -7.15
N ILE A 81 -22.67 0.30 -7.07
CA ILE A 81 -22.85 1.29 -6.01
C ILE A 81 -22.78 0.63 -4.62
N SER A 82 -23.51 -0.48 -4.42
CA SER A 82 -23.52 -1.20 -3.15
C SER A 82 -22.11 -1.71 -2.79
N SER A 83 -21.36 -2.22 -3.77
CA SER A 83 -19.96 -2.64 -3.59
C SER A 83 -19.08 -1.48 -3.16
N TYR A 84 -19.16 -0.33 -3.84
CA TYR A 84 -18.40 0.87 -3.44
C TYR A 84 -18.81 1.39 -2.07
N GLU A 85 -20.09 1.36 -1.72
CA GLU A 85 -20.57 1.74 -0.38
C GLU A 85 -19.95 0.85 0.71
N THR A 86 -19.89 -0.47 0.49
CA THR A 86 -19.24 -1.40 1.43
C THR A 86 -17.74 -1.16 1.53
N GLN A 87 -17.06 -0.88 0.42
CA GLN A 87 -15.62 -0.59 0.41
C GLN A 87 -15.30 0.73 1.14
N ILE A 88 -16.10 1.78 0.92
CA ILE A 88 -15.97 3.05 1.63
C ILE A 88 -16.23 2.87 3.13
N ALA A 89 -17.23 2.07 3.51
CA ALA A 89 -17.51 1.77 4.92
C ALA A 89 -16.34 1.03 5.58
N ALA A 90 -15.75 0.04 4.91
CA ALA A 90 -14.57 -0.68 5.39
C ALA A 90 -13.36 0.24 5.57
N LEU A 91 -13.07 1.11 4.60
CA LEU A 91 -11.98 2.10 4.70
C LEU A 91 -12.20 3.10 5.83
N LYS A 92 -13.45 3.55 6.05
CA LYS A 92 -13.79 4.42 7.18
C LYS A 92 -13.58 3.72 8.51
N GLN A 93 -13.96 2.44 8.61
CA GLN A 93 -13.75 1.63 9.80
C GLN A 93 -12.24 1.43 10.06
N GLU A 94 -11.45 1.12 9.03
CA GLU A 94 -10.00 0.97 9.15
C GLU A 94 -9.33 2.25 9.63
N ARG A 95 -9.70 3.42 9.08
CA ARG A 95 -9.20 4.71 9.58
C ARG A 95 -9.56 4.97 11.03
N GLN A 96 -10.76 4.58 11.45
CA GLN A 96 -11.20 4.75 12.84
C GLN A 96 -10.43 3.81 13.78
N GLN A 97 -10.20 2.56 13.35
CA GLN A 97 -9.36 1.60 14.06
C GLN A 97 -7.95 2.13 14.25
N GLN A 98 -7.31 2.59 13.15
CA GLN A 98 -5.97 3.18 13.23
C GLN A 98 -5.92 4.37 14.19
N GLN A 99 -6.94 5.22 14.19
CA GLN A 99 -7.01 6.36 15.10
C GLN A 99 -7.12 5.91 16.56
N GLN A 100 -7.91 4.88 16.85
CA GLN A 100 -7.98 4.29 18.20
C GLN A 100 -6.64 3.68 18.61
N ASP A 101 -6.00 2.93 17.73
CA ASP A 101 -4.68 2.34 17.98
C ASP A 101 -3.64 3.44 18.27
N PHE A 102 -3.64 4.54 17.50
CA PHE A 102 -2.79 5.68 17.78
C PHE A 102 -3.06 6.28 19.17
N GLU A 103 -4.33 6.48 19.54
CA GLU A 103 -4.67 7.00 20.87
C GLU A 103 -4.24 6.06 21.99
N GLU A 104 -4.38 4.74 21.81
CA GLU A 104 -3.91 3.73 22.75
C GLU A 104 -2.38 3.78 22.89
N LYS A 105 -1.64 3.84 21.79
CA LYS A 105 -0.18 4.03 21.81
C LYS A 105 0.23 5.34 22.49
N TYR A 106 -0.52 6.43 22.29
CA TYR A 106 -0.28 7.68 23.02
C TYR A 106 -0.54 7.55 24.53
N ARG A 107 -1.58 6.81 24.93
CA ARG A 107 -1.85 6.51 26.35
C ARG A 107 -0.73 5.66 26.95
N GLU A 108 -0.31 4.59 26.27
CA GLU A 108 0.81 3.73 26.68
C GLU A 108 2.11 4.54 26.83
N LEU A 109 2.44 5.37 25.85
CA LEU A 109 3.60 6.27 25.92
C LEU A 109 3.49 7.25 27.10
N GLY A 110 2.30 7.75 27.39
CA GLY A 110 2.04 8.57 28.57
C GLY A 110 2.31 7.81 29.88
N HIS A 111 1.83 6.58 29.98
CA HIS A 111 2.08 5.71 31.13
C HIS A 111 3.58 5.40 31.31
N LEU A 112 4.28 5.05 30.24
CA LEU A 112 5.72 4.79 30.27
C LEU A 112 6.53 6.03 30.67
N LYS A 113 6.18 7.20 30.14
CA LYS A 113 6.78 8.48 30.57
C LYS A 113 6.55 8.74 32.05
N GLN A 114 5.38 8.42 32.58
CA GLN A 114 5.07 8.58 33.99
C GLN A 114 5.86 7.61 34.87
N LEU A 115 6.07 6.37 34.42
CA LEU A 115 6.93 5.39 35.09
C LEU A 115 8.40 5.83 35.06
N LEU A 116 8.88 6.34 33.93
CA LEU A 116 10.26 6.86 33.80
C LEU A 116 10.47 8.14 34.61
N ALA A 117 9.45 8.98 34.78
CA ALA A 117 9.53 10.12 35.69
C ALA A 117 9.61 9.68 37.17
N ARG A 118 8.94 8.58 37.54
CA ARG A 118 8.97 8.01 38.90
C ARG A 118 10.26 7.23 39.18
N ALA A 119 10.81 6.57 38.17
CA ALA A 119 12.11 5.92 38.25
C ALA A 119 13.18 6.88 37.70
N HIS A 120 13.76 7.72 38.55
CA HIS A 120 15.05 8.36 38.28
C HIS A 120 16.17 7.46 38.82
N PRO A 121 16.62 6.41 38.08
CA PRO A 121 17.72 5.56 38.51
C PRO A 121 19.04 6.34 38.63
N LEU A 122 19.15 7.51 37.97
CA LEU A 122 20.30 8.41 38.06
C LEU A 122 20.49 8.95 39.48
N ASP A 123 19.42 9.34 40.18
CA ASP A 123 19.52 9.81 41.58
C ASP A 123 19.95 8.70 42.54
N SER A 124 19.57 7.45 42.24
CA SER A 124 19.99 6.30 43.05
C SER A 124 21.44 5.94 42.81
N LEU A 125 21.90 5.99 41.55
CA LEU A 125 23.28 5.72 41.19
C LEU A 125 24.22 6.83 41.66
N GLU A 126 23.82 8.10 41.55
CA GLU A 126 24.57 9.26 42.03
C GLU A 126 24.82 9.16 43.54
N LYS A 127 23.79 8.80 44.32
CA LYS A 127 23.93 8.55 45.77
C LYS A 127 24.83 7.35 46.09
N GLN A 128 24.79 6.29 45.29
CA GLN A 128 25.69 5.15 45.46
C GLN A 128 27.14 5.51 45.12
N MET A 129 27.37 6.33 44.09
CA MET A 129 28.70 6.83 43.72
C MET A 129 29.26 7.79 44.77
N GLU A 130 28.43 8.69 45.30
CA GLU A 130 28.82 9.61 46.38
C GLU A 130 29.23 8.84 47.64
N LYS A 131 28.45 7.84 48.05
CA LYS A 131 28.79 6.97 49.18
C LYS A 131 30.10 6.20 48.97
N ALA A 132 30.30 5.62 47.77
CA ALA A 132 31.54 4.92 47.46
C ALA A 132 32.76 5.85 47.46
N HIS A 133 32.58 7.10 47.06
CA HIS A 133 33.63 8.12 47.11
C HIS A 133 34.01 8.47 48.55
N GLU A 134 33.01 8.74 49.40
CA GLU A 134 33.23 9.00 50.83
C GLU A 134 33.94 7.83 51.54
N ASP A 135 33.54 6.60 51.26
CA ASP A 135 34.15 5.42 51.88
C ASP A 135 35.60 5.21 51.39
N SER A 136 35.90 5.56 50.13
CA SER A 136 37.27 5.60 49.62
C SER A 136 38.13 6.67 50.29
N GLU A 137 37.59 7.86 50.53
CA GLU A 137 38.31 8.92 51.24
C GLU A 137 38.61 8.54 52.69
N LYS A 138 37.65 7.96 53.42
CA LYS A 138 37.85 7.44 54.78
C LYS A 138 38.94 6.37 54.82
N LEU A 139 38.95 5.44 53.88
CA LEU A 139 40.01 4.44 53.77
C LEU A 139 41.37 5.09 53.51
N ARG A 140 41.42 6.12 52.67
CA ARG A 140 42.66 6.85 52.37
C ARG A 140 43.20 7.58 53.60
N GLU A 141 42.34 8.17 54.42
CA GLU A 141 42.71 8.81 55.68
C GLU A 141 43.36 7.82 56.67
N ILE A 142 42.97 6.54 56.64
CA ILE A 142 43.55 5.48 57.49
C ILE A 142 44.83 4.89 56.87
N VAL A 143 44.81 4.60 55.57
CA VAL A 143 45.92 3.91 54.90
C VAL A 143 47.16 4.81 54.80
N LEU A 144 47.00 6.11 54.55
CA LEU A 144 48.12 7.02 54.35
C LEU A 144 49.05 7.15 55.58
N PRO A 145 48.56 7.30 56.83
CA PRO A 145 49.42 7.24 58.01
C PRO A 145 50.02 5.85 58.22
N MET A 146 49.28 4.76 57.95
CA MET A 146 49.86 3.41 58.00
C MET A 146 51.00 3.22 57.00
N GLU A 147 50.88 3.75 55.77
CA GLU A 147 51.95 3.72 54.76
C GLU A 147 53.18 4.51 55.21
N GLN A 148 52.97 5.66 55.86
CA GLN A 148 54.06 6.46 56.45
C GLN A 148 54.77 5.68 57.57
N GLU A 149 54.02 5.05 58.48
CA GLU A 149 54.58 4.22 59.55
C GLU A 149 55.34 3.01 58.99
N ILE A 150 54.80 2.33 57.98
CA ILE A 150 55.47 1.21 57.31
C ILE A 150 56.78 1.69 56.66
N ALA A 151 56.78 2.86 56.01
CA ALA A 151 57.98 3.44 55.43
C ALA A 151 59.04 3.76 56.49
N GLU A 152 58.63 4.32 57.64
CA GLU A 152 59.52 4.55 58.77
C GLU A 152 60.09 3.25 59.36
N LEU A 153 59.24 2.24 59.54
CA LEU A 153 59.64 0.93 60.05
C LEU A 153 60.61 0.24 59.10
N LYS A 154 60.34 0.28 57.78
CA LYS A 154 61.27 -0.20 56.75
C LYS A 154 62.61 0.54 56.82
N GLY A 155 62.60 1.86 57.01
CA GLY A 155 63.82 2.64 57.18
C GLY A 155 64.60 2.30 58.46
N LYS A 156 63.91 2.08 59.59
CA LYS A 156 64.52 1.64 60.85
C LYS A 156 65.11 0.23 60.72
N LEU A 157 64.41 -0.67 60.03
CA LEU A 157 64.86 -2.03 59.75
C LEU A 157 66.14 -2.03 58.89
N GLN A 158 66.16 -1.24 57.81
CA GLN A 158 67.34 -1.09 56.95
C GLN A 158 68.56 -0.59 57.74
N ARG A 159 68.39 0.42 58.61
CA ARG A 159 69.47 0.90 59.48
C ARG A 159 69.95 -0.18 60.47
N ALA A 160 69.03 -0.96 61.03
CA ALA A 160 69.39 -2.07 61.92
C ALA A 160 70.17 -3.17 61.17
N GLU A 161 69.76 -3.48 59.94
CA GLU A 161 70.48 -4.41 59.05
C GLU A 161 71.88 -3.90 58.71
N GLU A 162 72.05 -2.61 58.42
CA GLU A 162 73.36 -1.97 58.20
C GLU A 162 74.26 -2.09 59.44
N LEU A 163 73.72 -1.83 60.64
CA LEU A 163 74.46 -1.97 61.90
C LEU A 163 74.86 -3.43 62.19
N ILE A 164 73.99 -4.39 61.88
CA ILE A 164 74.31 -5.82 62.01
C ILE A 164 75.44 -6.19 61.03
N GLN A 165 75.38 -5.72 59.79
CA GLN A 165 76.45 -5.93 58.83
C GLN A 165 77.78 -5.27 59.29
N GLU A 166 77.73 -4.09 59.90
CA GLU A 166 78.89 -3.40 60.48
C GLU A 166 79.53 -4.20 61.63
N ILE A 167 78.70 -4.76 62.52
CA ILE A 167 79.14 -5.62 63.63
C ILE A 167 79.74 -6.92 63.09
N GLN A 168 79.13 -7.51 62.06
CA GLN A 168 79.66 -8.71 61.39
C GLN A 168 80.97 -8.42 60.61
N ARG A 169 81.21 -7.18 60.18
CA ARG A 169 82.46 -6.75 59.52
C ARG A 169 83.62 -6.44 60.49
N ARG A 170 83.40 -6.35 61.81
CA ARG A 170 84.48 -6.16 62.80
C ARG A 170 85.20 -7.48 63.14
N PRO A 171 86.54 -7.59 62.98
CA PRO A 171 87.29 -8.81 63.31
C PRO A 171 87.95 -8.74 64.70
N ARG A 172 87.66 -9.71 65.60
CA ARG A 172 88.60 -10.13 66.68
C ARG A 172 88.23 -11.48 67.33
N GLN A 173 88.99 -12.50 66.92
CA GLN A 173 89.76 -13.52 67.68
C GLN A 173 89.44 -13.92 69.15
N PRO A 174 89.87 -15.13 69.59
CA PRO A 174 89.17 -16.03 70.52
C PRO A 174 89.79 -16.14 71.94
N ALA A 175 89.00 -16.62 72.92
CA ALA A 175 89.34 -17.47 74.09
C ALA A 175 88.21 -17.40 75.16
N SER A 176 87.56 -18.53 75.52
CA SER A 176 87.79 -19.34 76.74
C SER A 176 86.86 -18.98 77.93
N LEU A 177 85.73 -19.67 78.13
CA LEU A 177 85.46 -20.85 79.00
C LEU A 177 84.95 -20.53 80.42
N HIS A 178 84.08 -21.42 80.90
CA HIS A 178 83.29 -21.50 82.16
C HIS A 178 81.88 -20.88 82.02
N GLY A 179 80.76 -21.61 82.15
CA GLY A 179 80.53 -22.97 82.59
C GLY A 179 79.28 -22.97 83.47
N SER A 180 78.17 -23.57 82.99
CA SER A 180 77.13 -24.20 83.81
C SER A 180 76.25 -25.04 82.91
N THR A 181 76.45 -26.35 83.05
CA THR A 181 75.64 -27.47 82.58
C THR A 181 74.41 -27.58 83.47
N GLU A 182 73.19 -27.56 82.92
CA GLU A 182 72.09 -28.44 83.33
C GLU A 182 71.13 -28.65 82.14
N LEU A 183 70.71 -29.89 81.96
CA LEU A 183 69.91 -30.40 80.85
C LEU A 183 68.44 -30.56 81.28
N LEU A 184 67.53 -30.10 80.39
CA LEU A 184 66.11 -30.48 80.22
C LEU A 184 65.10 -29.94 81.26
N PRO A 185 63.78 -29.85 80.96
CA PRO A 185 63.04 -30.19 79.73
C PRO A 185 62.10 -29.08 79.18
N LEU A 186 61.67 -29.28 77.93
CA LEU A 186 60.49 -28.65 77.32
C LEU A 186 59.26 -28.85 78.21
N SER A 187 58.71 -27.77 78.75
CA SER A 187 57.39 -27.76 79.37
C SER A 187 56.38 -27.13 78.42
N ARG A 188 55.39 -27.95 78.12
CA ARG A 188 54.21 -27.68 77.32
C ARG A 188 53.09 -27.23 78.27
N ASN A 189 52.22 -26.36 77.72
CA ASN A 189 50.88 -25.96 78.20
C ASN A 189 50.87 -25.00 79.41
N PRO A 190 49.71 -24.41 79.73
CA PRO A 190 48.64 -23.82 78.89
C PRO A 190 48.25 -22.43 79.44
N SER A 191 47.36 -21.67 78.78
CA SER A 191 46.19 -20.99 79.40
C SER A 191 45.54 -19.90 78.51
N PRO A 192 44.25 -19.56 78.77
CA PRO A 192 43.31 -18.84 77.90
C PRO A 192 42.97 -17.45 78.52
N PRO A 193 41.73 -16.87 78.48
CA PRO A 193 40.95 -16.30 77.36
C PRO A 193 40.32 -14.89 77.64
N LEU A 194 39.52 -14.40 76.68
CA LEU A 194 38.36 -13.45 76.73
C LEU A 194 38.56 -11.91 76.77
N GLU A 195 38.11 -11.27 75.67
CA GLU A 195 37.21 -10.07 75.52
C GLU A 195 37.59 -8.69 76.13
N PRO A 196 36.91 -7.54 75.78
CA PRO A 196 35.77 -7.29 74.85
C PRO A 196 35.86 -5.99 73.95
N LEU A 197 34.90 -5.84 73.01
CA LEU A 197 34.31 -4.60 72.40
C LEU A 197 35.26 -3.62 71.63
N GLU A 198 34.97 -3.00 70.47
CA GLU A 198 33.81 -2.20 69.99
C GLU A 198 33.77 -2.15 68.43
N GLU A 199 32.62 -1.73 67.88
CA GLU A 199 32.24 -1.41 66.48
C GLU A 199 33.24 -0.46 65.73
N PRO A 200 33.26 -0.25 64.38
CA PRO A 200 32.10 -0.16 63.48
C PRO A 200 32.26 -0.59 61.99
N SER A 201 31.09 -0.58 61.33
CA SER A 201 30.78 -0.44 59.90
C SER A 201 31.85 0.13 58.94
N GLY A 202 31.91 -0.42 57.72
CA GLY A 202 32.59 0.25 56.59
C GLY A 202 32.67 -0.64 55.35
N ASP A 203 31.66 -0.54 54.51
CA ASP A 203 31.55 -1.13 53.17
C ASP A 203 32.47 -0.35 52.20
N ALA A 204 33.24 -1.05 51.36
CA ALA A 204 33.98 -0.45 50.25
C ALA A 204 34.01 -1.44 49.08
N GLY A 205 33.11 -1.23 48.12
CA GLY A 205 33.07 -1.97 46.87
C GLY A 205 34.10 -1.46 45.85
N PRO A 206 34.47 -2.29 44.84
CA PRO A 206 35.16 -1.82 43.66
C PRO A 206 34.17 -1.65 42.49
N ALA A 207 34.01 -0.41 42.07
CA ALA A 207 33.66 -0.08 40.69
C ALA A 207 34.95 -0.10 39.87
N ALA A 208 35.13 -1.10 39.00
CA ALA A 208 36.06 -1.00 37.88
C ALA A 208 35.70 -2.03 36.79
N GLU A 209 35.55 -1.50 35.57
CA GLU A 209 35.71 -2.19 34.29
C GLU A 209 34.45 -2.82 33.64
N ALA A 210 33.64 -1.92 33.08
CA ALA A 210 32.90 -2.19 31.85
C ALA A 210 33.06 -1.00 30.90
N PHE A 211 33.96 -1.10 29.91
CA PHE A 211 33.81 -0.43 28.61
C PHE A 211 34.81 -0.96 27.58
N ALA A 212 34.35 -1.77 26.62
CA ALA A 212 34.84 -1.74 25.24
C ALA A 212 33.86 -2.46 24.30
N HIS A 213 33.50 -1.72 23.27
CA HIS A 213 32.37 -1.87 22.36
C HIS A 213 32.58 -2.89 21.24
N ASN A 214 31.45 -3.34 20.70
CA ASN A 214 31.21 -3.95 19.39
C ASN A 214 32.09 -3.45 18.23
N CYS A 215 32.63 -4.39 17.47
CA CYS A 215 32.85 -4.31 16.02
C CYS A 215 32.50 -5.67 15.39
N ASP A 216 31.49 -5.70 14.53
CA ASP A 216 31.25 -6.76 13.55
C ASP A 216 32.16 -6.53 12.32
N ASP A 217 32.83 -7.58 11.83
CA ASP A 217 32.69 -8.07 10.45
C ASP A 217 33.76 -9.10 10.04
N SER A 218 33.31 -10.10 9.27
CA SER A 218 34.05 -10.97 8.34
C SER A 218 34.90 -12.13 8.91
N ALA A 219 34.36 -13.36 8.81
CA ALA A 219 35.09 -14.52 8.28
C ALA A 219 34.16 -15.71 8.02
N SER A 220 33.86 -15.96 6.75
CA SER A 220 33.40 -17.25 6.25
C SER A 220 34.60 -18.16 6.00
N ILE A 221 34.63 -19.38 6.55
CA ILE A 221 35.18 -20.58 5.91
C ILE A 221 34.73 -21.86 6.65
N SER A 222 34.01 -22.73 5.94
CA SER A 222 34.21 -24.19 5.76
C SER A 222 34.70 -25.03 6.95
N SER A 223 34.31 -26.28 7.21
CA SER A 223 33.47 -27.31 6.60
C SER A 223 33.71 -28.56 7.44
N PHE A 224 32.67 -29.29 7.88
CA PHE A 224 32.67 -30.76 7.70
C PHE A 224 31.25 -31.31 7.85
N SER A 225 30.85 -32.01 6.81
CA SER A 225 29.63 -32.81 6.72
C SER A 225 29.77 -34.13 7.46
N LEU A 226 28.73 -34.51 8.19
CA LEU A 226 28.26 -35.88 8.40
C LEU A 226 26.76 -35.73 8.72
N GLY A 227 25.79 -36.13 7.91
CA GLY A 227 25.70 -37.33 7.11
C GLY A 227 24.68 -38.27 7.77
N GLY A 228 23.44 -38.27 7.27
CA GLY A 228 22.62 -39.49 7.25
C GLY A 228 21.47 -39.62 8.27
N ALA A 229 20.26 -39.58 7.70
CA ALA A 229 19.18 -40.55 7.89
C ALA A 229 18.32 -40.57 9.17
N ALA A 230 17.03 -40.33 8.94
CA ALA A 230 15.86 -41.11 9.36
C ALA A 230 15.86 -41.78 10.75
N GLY A 231 14.87 -41.43 11.56
CA GLY A 231 14.52 -42.17 12.77
C GLY A 231 13.32 -41.60 13.49
N SER A 232 12.18 -42.25 13.28
CA SER A 232 10.90 -42.05 13.95
C SER A 232 10.91 -42.33 15.47
N ALA A 233 9.89 -41.78 16.13
CA ALA A 233 9.20 -42.26 17.34
C ALA A 233 9.61 -41.70 18.72
N SER A 234 8.58 -41.16 19.40
CA SER A 234 8.22 -41.21 20.84
C SER A 234 9.34 -41.05 21.89
N LEU A 235 9.15 -40.22 22.93
CA LEU A 235 8.46 -40.64 24.15
C LEU A 235 8.06 -39.43 25.04
N ARG A 236 6.93 -39.61 25.74
CA ARG A 236 6.48 -38.89 26.94
C ARG A 236 7.57 -38.80 28.03
N GLY A 237 7.56 -37.70 28.79
CA GLY A 237 8.02 -37.69 30.19
C GLY A 237 8.48 -36.29 30.67
N PRO A 238 8.20 -35.87 31.92
CA PRO A 238 7.99 -34.46 32.27
C PRO A 238 9.18 -33.78 32.96
N GLN A 239 9.19 -32.45 32.88
CA GLN A 239 9.77 -31.53 33.87
C GLN A 239 11.29 -31.62 34.07
N GLY A 240 12.04 -31.08 33.11
CA GLY A 240 13.45 -30.71 33.31
C GLY A 240 13.53 -29.35 33.99
N LEU A 241 14.12 -29.30 35.19
CA LEU A 241 14.52 -28.08 35.87
C LEU A 241 15.75 -27.48 35.15
N SER A 242 15.85 -26.15 35.12
CA SER A 242 16.98 -25.42 34.54
C SER A 242 18.30 -25.70 35.29
N PRO A 243 19.45 -25.68 34.58
CA PRO A 243 20.77 -26.08 35.11
C PRO A 243 21.23 -25.30 36.35
N GLU A 244 20.73 -24.09 36.58
CA GLU A 244 21.07 -23.27 37.75
C GLU A 244 20.56 -23.86 39.09
N GLN A 245 19.54 -24.72 39.03
CA GLN A 245 18.94 -25.31 40.23
C GLN A 245 19.68 -26.56 40.72
N GLU A 246 20.50 -27.18 39.87
CA GLU A 246 21.31 -28.36 40.20
C GLU A 246 22.55 -27.98 41.05
N GLU A 247 23.08 -26.76 40.84
CA GLU A 247 24.19 -26.22 41.62
C GLU A 247 23.79 -25.89 43.06
N THR A 248 22.54 -25.43 43.28
CA THR A 248 22.02 -25.19 44.63
C THR A 248 21.79 -26.47 45.45
N ALA A 249 21.48 -27.59 44.80
CA ALA A 249 21.31 -28.87 45.48
C ALA A 249 22.66 -29.51 45.90
N SER A 250 23.72 -29.28 45.12
CA SER A 250 25.06 -29.81 45.42
C SER A 250 25.71 -29.18 46.66
N LEU A 251 25.36 -27.93 47.01
CA LEU A 251 25.92 -27.25 48.18
C LEU A 251 25.31 -27.68 49.52
N VAL A 252 24.14 -28.34 49.51
CA VAL A 252 23.49 -28.85 50.75
C VAL A 252 24.08 -30.20 51.19
N SER A 253 24.84 -30.88 50.32
CA SER A 253 25.36 -32.23 50.59
C SER A 253 26.76 -32.32 51.24
N THR A 254 27.43 -31.20 51.52
CA THR A 254 28.68 -31.18 52.30
C THR A 254 28.40 -30.73 53.73
N GLY A 255 27.91 -31.67 54.53
CA GLY A 255 27.71 -31.49 55.96
C GLY A 255 29.02 -31.42 56.73
N THR A 256 29.23 -30.29 57.41
CA THR A 256 29.81 -30.25 58.76
C THR A 256 28.89 -29.41 59.62
N LEU A 257 28.24 -30.06 60.60
CA LEU A 257 27.48 -29.41 61.66
C LEU A 257 28.35 -28.37 62.37
N VAL A 258 28.03 -27.08 62.21
CA VAL A 258 28.42 -26.02 63.11
C VAL A 258 27.12 -25.41 63.65
N PRO A 259 26.95 -25.22 64.98
CA PRO A 259 25.71 -24.71 65.55
C PRO A 259 25.48 -23.26 65.12
N GLU A 260 24.26 -22.95 64.68
CA GLU A 260 23.68 -21.61 64.45
C GLU A 260 24.71 -20.47 64.23
N GLY A 261 25.54 -20.62 63.19
CA GLY A 261 26.34 -19.54 62.65
C GLY A 261 25.53 -18.81 61.60
N ILE A 262 25.41 -17.49 61.73
CA ILE A 262 24.80 -16.59 60.76
C ILE A 262 25.27 -17.00 59.35
N PHE A 263 24.35 -17.45 58.48
CA PHE A 263 24.68 -17.72 57.09
C PHE A 263 25.15 -16.39 56.46
N LEU A 264 26.46 -16.25 56.28
CA LEU A 264 27.04 -15.13 55.53
C LEU A 264 27.01 -15.52 54.05
N PRO A 265 26.20 -14.86 53.21
CA PRO A 265 26.24 -15.10 51.78
C PRO A 265 27.62 -14.70 51.21
N PRO A 266 28.08 -15.35 50.12
CA PRO A 266 29.33 -14.99 49.47
C PRO A 266 29.35 -13.50 49.07
N PRO A 267 30.53 -12.85 48.99
CA PRO A 267 30.63 -11.45 48.61
C PRO A 267 29.91 -11.17 47.28
N GLY A 268 29.02 -10.18 47.26
CA GLY A 268 28.18 -9.83 46.11
C GLY A 268 26.79 -10.50 46.08
N TYR A 269 26.50 -11.42 47.00
CA TYR A 269 25.18 -12.05 47.12
C TYR A 269 24.43 -11.47 48.32
N GLN A 270 23.25 -10.91 48.07
CA GLN A 270 22.37 -10.39 49.11
C GLN A 270 21.33 -11.45 49.47
N LEU A 271 21.14 -11.70 50.76
CA LEU A 271 20.01 -12.50 51.24
C LEU A 271 18.73 -11.71 51.02
N VAL A 272 17.93 -12.17 50.07
CA VAL A 272 16.64 -11.60 49.74
C VAL A 272 15.57 -12.35 50.54
N PRO A 273 14.70 -11.67 51.29
CA PRO A 273 13.54 -12.31 51.93
C PRO A 273 12.66 -13.05 50.92
N ASP A 274 12.09 -14.18 51.31
CA ASP A 274 11.28 -15.04 50.42
C ASP A 274 10.18 -14.27 49.68
N SER A 275 9.53 -13.30 50.35
CA SER A 275 8.52 -12.44 49.74
C SER A 275 9.05 -11.56 48.60
N GLN A 276 10.28 -11.07 48.72
CA GLN A 276 10.94 -10.27 47.68
C GLN A 276 11.44 -11.16 46.54
N TRP A 277 11.89 -12.38 46.83
CA TRP A 277 12.26 -13.37 45.81
C TRP A 277 11.04 -13.83 45.00
N GLU A 278 9.91 -14.10 45.67
CA GLU A 278 8.64 -14.42 45.00
C GLU A 278 8.18 -13.27 44.10
N GLN A 279 8.31 -12.02 44.57
CA GLN A 279 7.98 -10.84 43.79
C GLN A 279 8.88 -10.71 42.54
N LEU A 280 10.19 -10.82 42.70
CA LEU A 280 11.14 -10.80 41.58
C LEU A 280 10.91 -11.96 40.60
N GLN A 281 10.51 -13.14 41.07
CA GLN A 281 10.14 -14.23 40.18
C GLN A 281 8.86 -13.95 39.39
N VAL A 282 7.86 -13.30 40.00
CA VAL A 282 6.64 -12.91 39.28
C VAL A 282 6.96 -11.83 38.25
N GLU A 283 7.75 -10.83 38.62
CA GLU A 283 8.23 -9.77 37.71
C GLU A 283 9.06 -10.37 36.57
N GLY A 284 9.99 -11.29 36.86
CA GLY A 284 10.77 -12.00 35.84
C GLY A 284 9.90 -12.84 34.90
N ARG A 285 8.90 -13.55 35.42
CA ARG A 285 7.92 -14.29 34.59
C ARG A 285 7.07 -13.35 33.74
N GLN A 286 6.77 -12.15 34.23
CA GLN A 286 5.99 -11.16 33.51
C GLN A 286 6.80 -10.52 32.38
N LEU A 287 8.03 -10.10 32.66
CA LEU A 287 8.98 -9.61 31.65
C LEU A 287 9.28 -10.68 30.60
N GLN A 288 9.38 -11.95 30.99
CA GLN A 288 9.54 -13.05 30.04
C GLN A 288 8.35 -13.16 29.08
N LYS A 289 7.12 -13.04 29.59
CA LYS A 289 5.91 -13.04 28.75
C LYS A 289 5.85 -11.83 27.82
N GLU A 290 6.25 -10.66 28.30
CA GLU A 290 6.32 -9.43 27.52
C GLU A 290 7.39 -9.53 26.42
N LEU A 291 8.56 -10.09 26.73
CA LEU A 291 9.60 -10.37 25.74
C LEU A 291 9.12 -11.36 24.68
N GLU A 292 8.37 -12.39 25.08
CA GLU A 292 7.75 -13.33 24.16
C GLU A 292 6.63 -12.70 23.31
N SER A 293 5.84 -11.76 23.83
CA SER A 293 4.83 -11.07 23.01
C SER A 293 5.49 -10.14 22.01
N VAL A 294 6.49 -9.35 22.43
CA VAL A 294 7.24 -8.47 21.54
C VAL A 294 8.01 -9.25 20.47
N SER A 295 8.56 -10.43 20.80
CA SER A 295 9.23 -11.26 19.80
C SER A 295 8.26 -11.83 18.76
N ARG A 296 7.04 -12.22 19.16
CA ARG A 296 5.98 -12.62 18.22
C ARG A 296 5.56 -11.45 17.32
N GLU A 297 5.32 -10.27 17.89
CA GLU A 297 4.97 -9.07 17.11
C GLU A 297 6.07 -8.72 16.10
N ARG A 298 7.35 -8.79 16.51
CA ARG A 298 8.49 -8.62 15.59
C ARG A 298 8.44 -9.62 14.44
N ASP A 299 8.21 -10.90 14.74
CA ASP A 299 8.16 -11.95 13.72
C ASP A 299 7.00 -11.73 12.74
N GLU A 300 5.82 -11.34 13.24
CA GLU A 300 4.66 -10.98 12.41
C GLU A 300 4.95 -9.79 11.50
N LEU A 301 5.58 -8.73 12.02
CA LEU A 301 5.98 -7.57 11.22
C LEU A 301 7.05 -7.93 10.18
N GLN A 302 8.01 -8.78 10.55
CA GLN A 302 9.06 -9.25 9.65
C GLN A 302 8.47 -10.11 8.52
N GLU A 303 7.51 -10.98 8.82
CA GLU A 303 6.77 -11.72 7.80
C GLU A 303 5.89 -10.81 6.94
N GLY A 304 5.24 -9.81 7.53
CA GLY A 304 4.46 -8.80 6.80
C GLY A 304 5.30 -8.03 5.80
N LEU A 305 6.49 -7.57 6.22
CA LEU A 305 7.45 -6.91 5.34
C LEU A 305 7.97 -7.86 4.24
N ARG A 306 8.22 -9.13 4.58
CA ARG A 306 8.63 -10.13 3.59
C ARG A 306 7.54 -10.33 2.53
N ARG A 307 6.27 -10.51 2.94
CA ARG A 307 5.13 -10.68 2.03
C ARG A 307 4.94 -9.46 1.13
N SER A 308 4.97 -8.26 1.69
CA SER A 308 4.81 -7.03 0.89
C SER A 308 5.94 -6.82 -0.12
N ASN A 309 7.18 -7.16 0.25
CA ASN A 309 8.32 -7.12 -0.67
C ASN A 309 8.18 -8.16 -1.80
N GLU A 310 7.75 -9.38 -1.48
CA GLU A 310 7.46 -10.41 -2.50
C GLU A 310 6.36 -9.97 -3.47
N ASP A 311 5.28 -9.37 -2.96
CA ASP A 311 4.19 -8.91 -3.80
C ASP A 311 4.58 -7.70 -4.66
N CYS A 312 5.37 -6.77 -4.11
CA CYS A 312 6.01 -5.70 -4.89
C CYS A 312 6.90 -6.28 -6.00
N ALA A 313 7.72 -7.28 -5.71
CA ALA A 313 8.57 -7.94 -6.70
C ALA A 313 7.75 -8.62 -7.82
N LYS A 314 6.65 -9.29 -7.48
CA LYS A 314 5.73 -9.88 -8.46
C LYS A 314 5.09 -8.82 -9.36
N GLN A 315 4.63 -7.70 -8.77
CA GLN A 315 4.05 -6.59 -9.52
C GLN A 315 5.08 -5.96 -10.47
N MET A 316 6.30 -5.71 -9.99
CA MET A 316 7.40 -5.24 -10.84
C MET A 316 7.69 -6.22 -11.98
N GLN A 317 7.67 -7.53 -11.73
CA GLN A 317 7.92 -8.54 -12.75
C GLN A 317 6.84 -8.53 -13.85
N VAL A 318 5.56 -8.36 -13.48
CA VAL A 318 4.46 -8.21 -14.45
C VAL A 318 4.63 -6.95 -15.29
N LEU A 319 4.94 -5.81 -14.66
CA LEU A 319 5.17 -4.55 -15.37
C LEU A 319 6.37 -4.65 -16.32
N LEU A 320 7.47 -5.29 -15.91
CA LEU A 320 8.62 -5.54 -16.76
C LEU A 320 8.27 -6.42 -17.97
N ALA A 321 7.48 -7.48 -17.76
CA ALA A 321 7.03 -8.33 -18.85
C ALA A 321 6.11 -7.56 -19.84
N GLN A 322 5.24 -6.69 -19.32
CA GLN A 322 4.38 -5.84 -20.15
C GLN A 322 5.21 -4.85 -20.98
N VAL A 323 6.21 -4.20 -20.38
CA VAL A 323 7.12 -3.29 -21.08
C VAL A 323 7.86 -4.06 -22.18
N GLN A 324 8.44 -5.21 -21.87
CA GLN A 324 9.14 -6.04 -22.85
C GLN A 324 8.25 -6.45 -24.03
N ASN A 325 6.99 -6.84 -23.76
CA ASN A 325 6.02 -7.17 -24.81
C ASN A 325 5.70 -5.94 -25.68
N SER A 326 5.42 -4.79 -25.05
CA SER A 326 5.15 -3.54 -25.79
C SER A 326 6.33 -3.11 -26.66
N GLU A 327 7.57 -3.26 -26.18
CA GLU A 327 8.76 -2.94 -26.97
C GLU A 327 8.94 -3.93 -28.14
N GLN A 328 8.69 -5.22 -27.92
CA GLN A 328 8.72 -6.22 -29.00
C GLN A 328 7.68 -5.89 -30.06
N LEU A 329 6.46 -5.54 -29.68
CA LEU A 329 5.41 -5.10 -30.59
C LEU A 329 5.86 -3.86 -31.38
N LEU A 330 6.40 -2.84 -30.71
CA LEU A 330 6.91 -1.64 -31.38
C LEU A 330 8.03 -1.96 -32.38
N ARG A 331 8.96 -2.87 -32.04
CA ARG A 331 10.00 -3.34 -32.97
C ARG A 331 9.39 -4.04 -34.19
N THR A 332 8.37 -4.90 -33.99
CA THR A 332 7.69 -5.57 -35.11
C THR A 332 6.95 -4.57 -36.00
N LEU A 333 6.21 -3.62 -35.41
CA LEU A 333 5.50 -2.57 -36.13
C LEU A 333 6.47 -1.72 -36.94
N GLN A 334 7.58 -1.29 -36.34
CA GLN A 334 8.65 -0.57 -37.04
C GLN A 334 9.15 -1.37 -38.24
N GLY A 335 9.40 -2.67 -38.09
CA GLY A 335 9.78 -3.55 -39.19
C GLY A 335 8.72 -3.62 -40.30
N THR A 336 7.44 -3.75 -39.97
CA THR A 336 6.35 -3.78 -40.96
C THR A 336 6.20 -2.46 -41.71
N VAL A 337 6.38 -1.32 -41.04
CA VAL A 337 6.32 0.01 -41.65
C VAL A 337 7.49 0.19 -42.62
N SER A 338 8.71 -0.18 -42.22
CA SER A 338 9.88 -0.13 -43.12
C SER A 338 9.68 -1.00 -44.37
N GLN A 339 9.16 -2.22 -44.20
CA GLN A 339 8.86 -3.09 -45.34
C GLN A 339 7.75 -2.54 -46.24
N ALA A 340 6.68 -1.99 -45.68
CA ALA A 340 5.62 -1.35 -46.44
C ALA A 340 6.14 -0.13 -47.21
N GLN A 341 6.98 0.69 -46.57
CA GLN A 341 7.65 1.82 -47.18
C GLN A 341 8.53 1.39 -48.36
N GLU A 342 9.36 0.35 -48.21
CA GLU A 342 10.18 -0.20 -49.30
C GLU A 342 9.32 -0.69 -50.48
N ARG A 343 8.20 -1.38 -50.20
CA ARG A 343 7.27 -1.83 -51.25
C ARG A 343 6.65 -0.67 -52.01
N VAL A 344 6.20 0.37 -51.32
CA VAL A 344 5.64 1.57 -51.96
C VAL A 344 6.70 2.29 -52.79
N GLN A 345 7.94 2.37 -52.29
CA GLN A 345 9.07 2.95 -53.06
C GLN A 345 9.36 2.17 -54.34
N LEU A 346 9.32 0.83 -54.29
CA LEU A 346 9.48 -0.02 -55.47
C LEU A 346 8.34 0.20 -56.48
N GLN A 347 7.08 0.18 -56.02
CA GLN A 347 5.93 0.43 -56.89
C GLN A 347 5.98 1.83 -57.53
N MET A 348 6.37 2.86 -56.77
CA MET A 348 6.60 4.21 -57.29
C MET A 348 7.68 4.23 -58.37
N ALA A 349 8.76 3.48 -58.21
CA ALA A 349 9.83 3.38 -59.21
C ALA A 349 9.36 2.65 -60.48
N GLU A 350 8.57 1.58 -60.35
CA GLU A 350 7.96 0.87 -61.48
C GLU A 350 6.96 1.76 -62.25
N LEU A 351 6.12 2.51 -61.55
CA LEU A 351 5.24 3.50 -62.15
C LEU A 351 6.01 4.61 -62.87
N ALA A 352 7.09 5.12 -62.26
CA ALA A 352 7.92 6.14 -62.89
C ALA A 352 8.62 5.62 -64.17
N THR A 353 9.12 4.38 -64.16
CA THR A 353 9.76 3.78 -65.33
C THR A 353 8.74 3.49 -66.44
N SER A 354 7.58 2.91 -66.12
CA SER A 354 6.51 2.69 -67.10
C SER A 354 5.99 3.99 -67.71
N HIS A 355 5.77 5.03 -66.90
CA HIS A 355 5.41 6.37 -67.39
C HIS A 355 6.48 6.95 -68.33
N LYS A 356 7.76 6.78 -68.00
CA LYS A 356 8.87 7.22 -68.88
C LYS A 356 8.86 6.48 -70.22
N CYS A 357 8.67 5.15 -70.21
CA CYS A 357 8.57 4.36 -71.43
C CYS A 357 7.35 4.74 -72.28
N LEU A 358 6.17 4.89 -71.67
CA LEU A 358 4.96 5.36 -72.35
C LEU A 358 5.14 6.76 -72.93
N SER A 359 5.77 7.69 -72.20
CA SER A 359 6.07 9.04 -72.71
C SER A 359 7.01 9.01 -73.91
N GLN A 360 8.04 8.14 -73.89
CA GLN A 360 8.92 7.94 -75.04
C GLN A 360 8.16 7.39 -76.25
N GLU A 361 7.28 6.42 -76.03
CA GLU A 361 6.46 5.82 -77.08
C GLU A 361 5.46 6.81 -77.67
N VAL A 362 4.80 7.62 -76.83
CA VAL A 362 3.93 8.71 -77.29
C VAL A 362 4.72 9.74 -78.09
N LYS A 363 5.95 10.08 -77.70
CA LYS A 363 6.83 10.97 -78.47
C LYS A 363 7.17 10.37 -79.84
N ARG A 364 7.59 9.11 -79.88
CA ARG A 364 7.88 8.36 -81.12
C ARG A 364 6.67 8.37 -82.06
N LEU A 365 5.50 7.98 -81.56
CA LEU A 365 4.26 7.99 -82.35
C LEU A 365 3.87 9.39 -82.82
N ASN A 366 4.12 10.43 -82.03
CA ASN A 366 3.84 11.81 -82.42
C ASN A 366 4.81 12.29 -83.52
N GLU A 367 6.08 11.93 -83.44
CA GLU A 367 7.09 12.18 -84.48
C GLU A 367 6.73 11.44 -85.77
N GLU A 368 6.32 10.16 -85.70
CA GLU A 368 5.83 9.39 -86.85
C GLU A 368 4.57 10.02 -87.46
N ASN A 369 3.60 10.42 -86.64
CA ASN A 369 2.40 11.12 -87.12
C ASN A 369 2.72 12.48 -87.76
N GLN A 370 3.70 13.22 -87.22
CA GLN A 370 4.18 14.46 -87.84
C GLN A 370 4.91 14.17 -89.15
N GLY A 371 5.71 13.11 -89.24
CA GLY A 371 6.35 12.64 -90.46
C GLY A 371 5.33 12.29 -91.53
N LEU A 372 4.31 11.50 -91.20
CA LEU A 372 3.22 11.15 -92.12
C LEU A 372 2.41 12.39 -92.56
N ARG A 373 2.16 13.35 -91.65
CA ARG A 373 1.52 14.63 -92.01
C ARG A 373 2.43 15.50 -92.88
N ALA A 374 3.74 15.49 -92.63
CA ALA A 374 4.72 16.23 -93.41
C ALA A 374 4.97 15.58 -94.77
N GLU A 375 4.80 14.27 -94.92
CA GLU A 375 4.76 13.59 -96.23
C GLU A 375 3.45 13.90 -96.98
N GLN A 376 2.34 14.07 -96.26
CA GLN A 376 1.07 14.53 -96.84
C GLN A 376 1.09 16.00 -97.28
N LEU A 377 1.93 16.87 -96.69
CA LEU A 377 1.88 18.32 -96.92
C LEU A 377 2.80 18.93 -98.00
N PRO A 378 3.67 18.18 -98.70
CA PRO A 378 4.03 18.50 -100.07
C PRO A 378 3.96 17.27 -100.97
N SER A 379 2.75 16.74 -101.17
CA SER A 379 2.45 15.86 -102.32
C SER A 379 1.11 16.18 -102.98
N SER A 380 0.38 17.20 -102.50
CA SER A 380 -0.95 17.56 -103.03
C SER A 380 -0.96 18.65 -104.11
N ALA A 381 0.19 19.20 -104.54
CA ALA A 381 0.19 20.35 -105.46
C ALA A 381 0.76 20.12 -106.87
N LEU A 382 1.65 19.15 -107.11
CA LEU A 382 2.27 18.99 -108.43
C LEU A 382 2.67 17.52 -108.68
N GLN A 383 2.22 16.96 -109.81
CA GLN A 383 2.36 15.57 -110.30
C GLN A 383 1.36 14.59 -109.65
N GLY A 384 0.37 14.01 -110.33
CA GLY A 384 0.29 13.67 -111.74
C GLY A 384 0.68 12.20 -111.93
N SER A 385 -0.33 11.33 -111.84
CA SER A 385 -0.38 9.95 -112.35
C SER A 385 0.48 8.88 -111.66
N GLU A 386 -0.19 7.73 -111.46
CA GLU A 386 0.36 6.38 -111.22
C GLU A 386 0.96 6.10 -109.84
N GLN A 387 0.09 5.70 -108.90
CA GLN A 387 0.27 4.60 -107.94
C GLN A 387 -0.81 4.73 -106.86
N ARG A 388 -2.01 4.28 -107.21
CA ARG A 388 -3.08 3.99 -106.27
C ARG A 388 -3.26 2.47 -106.23
N GLU A 389 -2.17 1.78 -105.99
CA GLU A 389 -2.17 0.38 -105.59
C GLU A 389 -1.66 0.39 -104.16
N ASP A 390 -2.60 0.34 -103.21
CA ASP A 390 -2.60 -0.67 -102.16
C ASP A 390 -3.74 -0.38 -101.17
N GLN A 391 -4.67 -1.34 -101.16
CA GLN A 391 -5.74 -1.54 -100.18
C GLN A 391 -6.99 -0.67 -100.32
N GLU A 392 -7.64 -0.73 -101.49
CA GLU A 392 -9.08 -0.99 -101.43
C GLU A 392 -9.25 -2.39 -100.82
N GLU A 393 -9.84 -2.48 -99.63
CA GLU A 393 -10.38 -3.73 -99.09
C GLU A 393 -11.24 -4.36 -100.20
N ALA A 394 -10.72 -5.41 -100.81
CA ALA A 394 -11.42 -6.13 -101.87
C ALA A 394 -12.78 -6.56 -101.31
N LEU A 395 -13.84 -5.94 -101.80
CA LEU A 395 -15.19 -6.39 -101.56
C LEU A 395 -15.26 -7.86 -101.98
N PRO A 396 -15.67 -8.77 -101.08
CA PRO A 396 -15.61 -10.20 -101.31
C PRO A 396 -16.33 -10.54 -102.62
N SER A 397 -15.58 -11.08 -103.58
CA SER A 397 -16.05 -11.32 -104.95
C SER A 397 -16.84 -12.64 -105.07
N SER A 398 -16.82 -13.45 -104.01
CA SER A 398 -17.55 -14.69 -103.86
C SER A 398 -18.44 -14.70 -102.61
N ILE A 399 -19.66 -15.26 -102.74
CA ILE A 399 -20.60 -15.45 -101.62
C ILE A 399 -19.95 -16.23 -100.47
N GLN A 400 -19.00 -17.11 -100.77
CA GLN A 400 -18.30 -17.93 -99.80
C GLN A 400 -17.30 -17.13 -98.95
N GLU A 401 -16.61 -16.16 -99.55
CA GLU A 401 -15.72 -15.22 -98.85
C GLU A 401 -16.52 -14.30 -97.92
N LEU A 402 -17.70 -13.85 -98.38
CA LEU A 402 -18.62 -13.04 -97.60
C LEU A 402 -19.16 -13.82 -96.38
N HIS A 403 -19.49 -15.10 -96.56
CA HIS A 403 -19.92 -15.98 -95.46
C HIS A 403 -18.81 -16.18 -94.42
N LEU A 404 -17.57 -16.39 -94.85
CA LEU A 404 -16.41 -16.52 -93.96
C LEU A 404 -16.12 -15.21 -93.20
N LEU A 405 -16.21 -14.06 -93.88
CA LEU A 405 -16.03 -12.75 -93.24
C LEU A 405 -17.12 -12.47 -92.18
N VAL A 406 -18.38 -12.80 -92.47
CA VAL A 406 -19.49 -12.69 -91.50
C VAL A 406 -19.29 -13.64 -90.32
N GLN A 407 -18.82 -14.86 -90.56
CA GLN A 407 -18.53 -15.81 -89.50
C GLN A 407 -17.37 -15.33 -88.61
N HIS A 408 -16.29 -14.81 -89.21
CA HIS A 408 -15.15 -14.28 -88.50
C HIS A 408 -15.49 -13.03 -87.68
N THR A 409 -16.19 -12.06 -88.26
CA THR A 409 -16.65 -10.86 -87.55
C THR A 409 -17.60 -11.19 -86.39
N ARG A 410 -18.50 -12.16 -86.55
CA ARG A 410 -19.35 -12.66 -85.45
C ARG A 410 -18.53 -13.33 -84.35
N GLN A 411 -17.53 -14.13 -84.69
CA GLN A 411 -16.63 -14.73 -83.71
C GLN A 411 -15.82 -13.66 -82.96
N GLN A 412 -15.31 -12.65 -83.67
CA GLN A 412 -14.54 -11.56 -83.10
C GLN A 412 -15.42 -10.67 -82.20
N ALA A 413 -16.68 -10.42 -82.57
CA ALA A 413 -17.65 -9.71 -81.74
C ALA A 413 -17.96 -10.49 -80.45
N ARG A 414 -18.14 -11.81 -80.53
CA ARG A 414 -18.33 -12.68 -79.35
C ARG A 414 -17.12 -12.66 -78.42
N ALA A 415 -15.90 -12.74 -78.97
CA ALA A 415 -14.67 -12.68 -78.17
C ALA A 415 -14.51 -11.32 -77.47
N ARG A 416 -14.80 -10.21 -78.16
CA ARG A 416 -14.81 -8.87 -77.57
C ARG A 416 -15.86 -8.75 -76.47
N GLN A 417 -17.05 -9.30 -76.67
CA GLN A 417 -18.11 -9.30 -75.66
C GLN A 417 -17.70 -10.08 -74.40
N GLN A 418 -17.12 -11.27 -74.55
CA GLN A 418 -16.62 -12.06 -73.42
C GLN A 418 -15.51 -11.35 -72.66
N ALA A 419 -14.59 -10.68 -73.36
CA ALA A 419 -13.54 -9.89 -72.72
C ALA A 419 -14.12 -8.73 -71.88
N GLN A 420 -15.13 -8.03 -72.42
CA GLN A 420 -15.84 -6.97 -71.71
C GLN A 420 -16.62 -7.49 -70.50
N GLU A 421 -17.26 -8.67 -70.61
CA GLU A 421 -17.96 -9.31 -69.50
C GLU A 421 -16.98 -9.68 -68.37
N HIS A 422 -15.84 -10.27 -68.69
CA HIS A 422 -14.79 -10.56 -67.70
C HIS A 422 -14.19 -9.29 -67.08
N GLU A 423 -13.99 -8.24 -67.87
CA GLU A 423 -13.51 -6.96 -67.35
C GLU A 423 -14.53 -6.33 -66.40
N ALA A 424 -15.83 -6.37 -66.76
CA ALA A 424 -16.91 -5.90 -65.89
C ALA A 424 -17.01 -6.73 -64.59
N GLU A 425 -16.81 -8.05 -64.65
CA GLU A 425 -16.76 -8.92 -63.46
C GLU A 425 -15.56 -8.59 -62.57
N ARG A 426 -14.38 -8.34 -63.15
CA ARG A 426 -13.19 -7.91 -62.39
C ARG A 426 -13.44 -6.60 -61.65
N LEU A 427 -14.02 -5.61 -62.33
CA LEU A 427 -14.37 -4.33 -61.71
C LEU A 427 -15.44 -4.50 -60.63
N ARG A 428 -16.44 -5.38 -60.82
CA ARG A 428 -17.43 -5.69 -59.77
C ARG A 428 -16.78 -6.26 -58.52
N ILE A 429 -15.85 -7.21 -58.68
CA ILE A 429 -15.11 -7.80 -57.56
C ILE A 429 -14.26 -6.73 -56.85
N GLU A 430 -13.59 -5.88 -57.62
CA GLU A 430 -12.80 -4.78 -57.06
C GLU A 430 -13.66 -3.78 -56.28
N ILE A 431 -14.83 -3.41 -56.81
CA ILE A 431 -15.78 -2.54 -56.12
C ILE A 431 -16.24 -3.17 -54.80
N VAL A 432 -16.54 -4.47 -54.77
CA VAL A 432 -16.93 -5.17 -53.54
C VAL A 432 -15.78 -5.15 -52.52
N LYS A 433 -14.56 -5.49 -52.94
CA LYS A 433 -13.37 -5.45 -52.08
C LYS A 433 -13.12 -4.07 -51.48
N LEU A 434 -13.25 -3.01 -52.29
CA LEU A 434 -13.08 -1.64 -51.84
C LEU A 434 -14.20 -1.22 -50.86
N ARG A 435 -15.43 -1.72 -51.04
CA ARG A 435 -16.52 -1.50 -50.09
C ARG A 435 -16.29 -2.22 -48.77
N GLU A 436 -15.88 -3.49 -48.81
CA GLU A 436 -15.53 -4.26 -47.62
C GLU A 436 -14.40 -3.57 -46.83
N ALA A 437 -13.34 -3.14 -47.51
CA ALA A 437 -12.25 -2.39 -46.87
C ALA A 437 -12.74 -1.05 -46.27
N LEU A 438 -13.64 -0.34 -46.96
CA LEU A 438 -14.22 0.89 -46.42
C LEU A 438 -15.06 0.62 -45.18
N ASP A 439 -15.89 -0.43 -45.19
CA ASP A 439 -16.74 -0.81 -44.08
C ASP A 439 -15.89 -1.24 -42.87
N GLU A 440 -14.82 -2.01 -43.08
CA GLU A 440 -13.83 -2.37 -42.06
C GLU A 440 -13.17 -1.13 -41.42
N GLU A 441 -12.73 -0.18 -42.25
CA GLU A 441 -12.16 1.09 -41.79
C GLU A 441 -13.19 1.92 -41.01
N THR A 442 -14.45 1.97 -41.45
CA THR A 442 -15.51 2.67 -40.70
C THR A 442 -15.79 2.01 -39.35
N ALA A 443 -15.78 0.68 -39.28
CA ALA A 443 -15.96 -0.07 -38.04
C ALA A 443 -14.78 0.13 -37.09
N ALA A 444 -13.54 0.10 -37.60
CA ALA A 444 -12.32 0.39 -36.85
C ALA A 444 -12.35 1.81 -36.28
N LYS A 445 -12.70 2.80 -37.10
CA LYS A 445 -12.86 4.20 -36.66
C LYS A 445 -13.92 4.33 -35.56
N ALA A 446 -15.10 3.73 -35.75
CA ALA A 446 -16.16 3.75 -34.74
C ALA A 446 -15.73 3.08 -33.42
N SER A 447 -14.87 2.06 -33.49
CA SER A 447 -14.31 1.40 -32.30
C SER A 447 -13.32 2.28 -31.54
N LEU A 448 -12.43 2.96 -32.25
CA LEU A 448 -11.48 3.91 -31.67
C LEU A 448 -12.20 5.13 -31.08
N GLU A 449 -13.23 5.63 -31.75
CA GLU A 449 -14.07 6.72 -31.22
C GLU A 449 -14.79 6.30 -29.94
N ARG A 450 -15.28 5.05 -29.85
CA ARG A 450 -15.85 4.50 -28.61
C ARG A 450 -14.81 4.43 -27.49
N GLN A 451 -13.62 3.91 -27.78
CA GLN A 451 -12.52 3.86 -26.79
C GLN A 451 -12.13 5.26 -26.31
N LEU A 452 -12.02 6.24 -27.22
CA LEU A 452 -11.71 7.63 -26.87
C LEU A 452 -12.80 8.25 -25.99
N ARG A 453 -14.09 7.94 -26.23
CA ARG A 453 -15.19 8.40 -25.37
C ARG A 453 -15.10 7.80 -23.98
N VAL A 454 -14.88 6.50 -23.87
CA VAL A 454 -14.69 5.83 -22.57
C VAL A 454 -13.52 6.43 -21.82
N GLN A 455 -12.38 6.64 -22.49
CA GLN A 455 -11.21 7.29 -21.87
C GLN A 455 -11.50 8.71 -21.38
N ARG A 456 -12.31 9.49 -22.11
CA ARG A 456 -12.75 10.82 -21.67
C ARG A 456 -13.67 10.76 -20.46
N GLU A 457 -14.63 9.84 -20.46
CA GLU A 457 -15.53 9.62 -19.32
C GLU A 457 -14.73 9.18 -18.08
N GLU A 458 -13.73 8.30 -18.24
CA GLU A 458 -12.80 7.92 -17.18
C GLU A 458 -12.02 9.12 -16.64
N THR A 459 -11.47 9.98 -17.52
CA THR A 459 -10.78 11.20 -17.09
C THR A 459 -11.71 12.18 -16.36
N ASP A 460 -12.94 12.36 -16.84
CA ASP A 460 -13.92 13.25 -16.22
C ASP A 460 -14.31 12.76 -14.81
N VAL A 461 -14.47 11.45 -14.63
CA VAL A 461 -14.73 10.82 -13.33
C VAL A 461 -13.53 10.98 -12.40
N LEU A 462 -12.31 10.77 -12.89
CA LEU A 462 -11.09 10.99 -12.12
C LEU A 462 -10.95 12.45 -11.70
N GLU A 463 -11.23 13.42 -12.58
CA GLU A 463 -11.23 14.84 -12.25
C GLU A 463 -12.27 15.17 -11.16
N ALA A 464 -13.50 14.67 -11.28
CA ALA A 464 -14.53 14.84 -10.26
C ALA A 464 -14.11 14.24 -8.90
N SER A 465 -13.44 13.08 -8.91
CA SER A 465 -12.91 12.46 -7.69
C SER A 465 -11.80 13.30 -7.05
N LEU A 466 -10.90 13.87 -7.84
CA LEU A 466 -9.84 14.75 -7.37
C LEU A 466 -10.41 16.06 -6.79
N CYS A 467 -11.43 16.63 -7.43
CA CYS A 467 -12.15 17.80 -6.89
C CYS A 467 -12.81 17.47 -5.54
N SER A 468 -13.47 16.31 -5.42
CA SER A 468 -14.10 15.87 -4.17
C SER A 468 -13.07 15.64 -3.06
N LEU A 469 -11.95 14.98 -3.37
CA LEU A 469 -10.84 14.80 -2.44
C LEU A 469 -10.23 16.13 -1.99
N ARG A 470 -10.04 17.09 -2.91
CA ARG A 470 -9.56 18.44 -2.55
C ARG A 470 -10.48 19.10 -1.55
N ILE A 471 -11.80 19.09 -1.79
CA ILE A 471 -12.79 19.65 -0.87
C ILE A 471 -12.72 18.97 0.51
N GLU A 472 -12.62 17.64 0.56
CA GLU A 472 -12.53 16.91 1.83
C GLU A 472 -11.22 17.21 2.56
N THR A 473 -10.09 17.34 1.86
CA THR A 473 -8.82 17.74 2.48
C THR A 473 -8.89 19.16 3.05
N GLU A 474 -9.52 20.11 2.35
CA GLU A 474 -9.73 21.47 2.87
C GLU A 474 -10.65 21.47 4.09
N ARG A 475 -11.71 20.64 4.08
CA ARG A 475 -12.63 20.46 5.21
C ARG A 475 -11.90 19.94 6.44
N VAL A 476 -11.12 18.87 6.30
CA VAL A 476 -10.32 18.28 7.39
C VAL A 476 -9.28 19.28 7.91
N GLN A 477 -8.61 20.02 7.04
CA GLN A 477 -7.67 21.07 7.47
C GLN A 477 -8.36 22.19 8.25
N GLN A 478 -9.55 22.61 7.84
CA GLN A 478 -10.32 23.61 8.57
C GLN A 478 -10.78 23.09 9.94
N GLU A 479 -11.22 21.83 10.01
CA GLU A 479 -11.57 21.18 11.27
C GLU A 479 -10.36 21.07 12.20
N GLN A 480 -9.18 20.70 11.69
CA GLN A 480 -7.93 20.67 12.46
C GLN A 480 -7.53 22.05 12.99
N ARG A 481 -7.60 23.10 12.15
CA ARG A 481 -7.32 24.48 12.59
C ARG A 481 -8.31 24.93 13.68
N LYS A 482 -9.59 24.59 13.54
CA LYS A 482 -10.61 24.89 14.56
C LYS A 482 -10.32 24.15 15.86
N ALA A 483 -9.99 22.85 15.80
CA ALA A 483 -9.62 22.05 16.97
C ALA A 483 -8.41 22.65 17.71
N GLN A 484 -7.36 23.03 16.98
CA GLN A 484 -6.19 23.70 17.56
C GLN A 484 -6.55 25.01 18.27
N LEU A 485 -7.43 25.82 17.67
CA LEU A 485 -7.90 27.06 18.30
C LEU A 485 -8.76 26.78 19.54
N THR A 486 -9.61 25.76 19.52
CA THR A 486 -10.41 25.39 20.69
C THR A 486 -9.55 24.88 21.83
N ASP A 487 -8.50 24.10 21.54
CA ASP A 487 -7.56 23.60 22.53
C ASP A 487 -6.80 24.76 23.19
N LEU A 488 -6.25 25.68 22.39
CA LEU A 488 -5.61 26.89 22.89
C LEU A 488 -6.54 27.74 23.76
N LEU A 489 -7.81 27.91 23.35
CA LEU A 489 -8.80 28.63 24.16
C LEU A 489 -9.07 27.92 25.49
N SER A 490 -9.14 26.59 25.49
CA SER A 490 -9.34 25.80 26.71
C SER A 490 -8.14 25.90 27.67
N GLU A 491 -6.91 25.89 27.14
CA GLU A 491 -5.70 26.09 27.93
C GLU A 491 -5.63 27.48 28.53
N GLN A 492 -5.96 28.53 27.76
CA GLN A 492 -5.98 29.90 28.27
C GLN A 492 -7.03 30.06 29.37
N ARG A 493 -8.22 29.46 29.20
CA ARG A 493 -9.25 29.44 30.27
C ARG A 493 -8.74 28.72 31.53
N ALA A 494 -8.09 27.57 31.38
CA ALA A 494 -7.51 26.85 32.51
C ALA A 494 -6.43 27.67 33.23
N LYS A 495 -5.59 28.39 32.48
CA LYS A 495 -4.60 29.32 33.05
C LYS A 495 -5.27 30.45 33.83
N THR A 496 -6.32 31.08 33.27
CA THR A 496 -7.07 32.12 33.97
C THR A 496 -7.69 31.61 35.27
N LEU A 497 -8.29 30.41 35.24
CA LEU A 497 -8.86 29.80 36.45
C LEU A 497 -7.79 29.50 37.52
N ARG A 498 -6.60 29.04 37.13
CA ARG A 498 -5.48 28.84 38.07
C ARG A 498 -5.02 30.15 38.69
N LEU A 499 -4.78 31.17 37.86
CA LEU A 499 -4.38 32.49 38.34
C LEU A 499 -5.45 33.11 39.25
N GLN A 500 -6.73 32.87 38.95
CA GLN A 500 -7.83 33.32 39.81
C GLN A 500 -7.80 32.60 41.17
N ALA A 501 -7.59 31.29 41.21
CA ALA A 501 -7.46 30.55 42.47
C ALA A 501 -6.21 30.98 43.27
N GLU A 502 -5.08 31.24 42.59
CA GLU A 502 -3.87 31.79 43.21
C GLU A 502 -4.11 33.19 43.79
N LEU A 503 -4.87 34.04 43.08
CA LEU A 503 -5.27 35.34 43.58
C LEU A 503 -6.18 35.23 44.81
N GLU A 504 -7.21 34.38 44.77
CA GLU A 504 -8.13 34.16 45.88
C GLU A 504 -7.41 33.62 47.13
N THR A 505 -6.47 32.69 46.95
CA THR A 505 -5.64 32.18 48.04
C THR A 505 -4.70 33.25 48.60
N SER A 506 -4.06 34.05 47.75
CA SER A 506 -3.23 35.19 48.17
C SER A 506 -4.05 36.24 48.93
N GLU A 507 -5.22 36.61 48.44
CA GLU A 507 -6.15 37.51 49.13
C GLU A 507 -6.59 36.94 50.48
N GLN A 508 -6.89 35.64 50.54
CA GLN A 508 -7.26 34.98 51.79
C GLN A 508 -6.12 35.02 52.81
N VAL A 509 -4.89 34.71 52.39
CA VAL A 509 -3.69 34.80 53.24
C VAL A 509 -3.49 36.24 53.73
N GLN A 510 -3.72 37.25 52.89
CA GLN A 510 -3.66 38.65 53.31
C GLN A 510 -4.73 39.00 54.33
N ARG A 511 -5.99 38.57 54.12
CA ARG A 511 -7.09 38.76 55.10
C ARG A 511 -6.75 38.11 56.44
N ASP A 512 -6.20 36.91 56.40
CA ASP A 512 -5.79 36.13 57.56
C ASP A 512 -4.62 36.80 58.32
N PHE A 513 -3.63 37.33 57.60
CA PHE A 513 -2.55 38.13 58.20
C PHE A 513 -3.08 39.38 58.88
N VAL A 514 -4.00 40.11 58.24
CA VAL A 514 -4.63 41.31 58.83
C VAL A 514 -5.39 40.94 60.10
N ARG A 515 -6.22 39.88 60.06
CA ARG A 515 -6.97 39.37 61.23
C ARG A 515 -6.04 38.99 62.37
N LEU A 516 -4.98 38.25 62.09
CA LEU A 516 -3.98 37.87 63.09
C LEU A 516 -3.28 39.10 63.68
N SER A 517 -2.89 40.06 62.83
CA SER A 517 -2.23 41.29 63.28
C SER A 517 -3.13 42.13 64.20
N GLN A 518 -4.42 42.26 63.88
CA GLN A 518 -5.41 42.94 64.72
C GLN A 518 -5.63 42.20 66.05
N ALA A 519 -5.77 40.87 66.03
CA ALA A 519 -5.94 40.08 67.24
C ALA A 519 -4.73 40.22 68.19
N LEU A 520 -3.52 40.19 67.64
CA LEU A 520 -2.29 40.43 68.38
C LEU A 520 -2.24 41.84 68.95
N GLN A 521 -2.60 42.88 68.18
CA GLN A 521 -2.68 44.25 68.66
C GLN A 521 -3.65 44.39 69.84
N VAL A 522 -4.84 43.76 69.77
CA VAL A 522 -5.81 43.77 70.87
C VAL A 522 -5.26 43.06 72.11
N ARG A 523 -4.62 41.89 71.95
CA ARG A 523 -4.00 41.18 73.09
C ARG A 523 -2.89 42.02 73.74
N LEU A 524 -2.03 42.66 72.94
CA LEU A 524 -0.97 43.56 73.45
C LEU A 524 -1.56 44.77 74.18
N GLU A 525 -2.63 45.37 73.66
CA GLU A 525 -3.29 46.51 74.31
C GLU A 525 -3.97 46.10 75.64
N ARG A 526 -4.58 44.92 75.72
CA ARG A 526 -5.11 44.36 76.98
C ARG A 526 -4.02 44.14 78.02
N ILE A 527 -2.84 43.65 77.60
CA ILE A 527 -1.68 43.52 78.49
C ILE A 527 -1.22 44.89 78.99
N ARG A 528 -1.19 45.91 78.11
CA ARG A 528 -0.82 47.28 78.48
C ARG A 528 -1.77 47.89 79.51
N GLN A 529 -3.06 47.55 79.43
CA GLN A 529 -4.11 48.05 80.33
C GLN A 529 -4.24 47.25 81.63
N ALA A 530 -3.52 46.14 81.79
CA ALA A 530 -3.59 45.32 83.00
C ALA A 530 -2.88 46.01 84.18
N GLU A 531 -3.57 46.13 85.31
CA GLU A 531 -3.06 46.81 86.51
C GLU A 531 -2.30 45.85 87.45
N THR A 532 -2.38 44.53 87.21
CA THR A 532 -1.76 43.50 88.07
C THR A 532 -1.09 42.39 87.26
N LEU A 533 -0.06 41.77 87.83
CA LEU A 533 0.69 40.68 87.19
C LEU A 533 -0.15 39.40 86.99
N GLU A 534 -1.16 39.17 87.82
CA GLU A 534 -2.09 38.03 87.69
C GLU A 534 -2.99 38.19 86.46
N GLN A 535 -3.44 39.41 86.15
CA GLN A 535 -4.21 39.71 84.93
C GLN A 535 -3.38 39.50 83.67
N VAL A 536 -2.11 39.89 83.68
CA VAL A 536 -1.18 39.62 82.56
C VAL A 536 -0.98 38.12 82.35
N ARG A 537 -0.79 37.35 83.44
CA ARG A 537 -0.68 35.88 83.36
C ARG A 537 -1.95 35.25 82.78
N SER A 538 -3.13 35.69 83.19
CA SER A 538 -4.39 35.19 82.65
C SER A 538 -4.56 35.45 81.15
N ILE A 539 -4.09 36.59 80.62
CA ILE A 539 -4.18 36.92 79.18
C ILE A 539 -3.15 36.10 78.37
N LEU A 540 -2.00 35.78 78.97
CA LEU A 540 -0.98 34.93 78.36
C LEU A 540 -1.35 33.44 78.41
N ASP A 541 -2.10 33.01 79.43
CA ASP A 541 -2.61 31.65 79.58
C ASP A 541 -3.87 31.39 78.72
N GLU A 542 -4.51 32.44 78.16
CA GLU A 542 -5.49 32.26 77.08
C GLU A 542 -4.81 31.54 75.91
N ALA A 543 -5.42 30.42 75.48
CA ALA A 543 -4.82 29.47 74.53
C ALA A 543 -4.00 30.16 73.42
N PRO A 544 -2.77 29.67 73.14
CA PRO A 544 -1.94 30.22 72.08
C PRO A 544 -2.73 30.16 70.77
N LEU A 545 -2.71 31.25 70.00
CA LEU A 545 -3.34 31.32 68.68
C LEU A 545 -2.62 30.31 67.77
N ARG A 546 -3.12 29.07 67.74
CA ARG A 546 -2.56 27.97 66.93
C ARG A 546 -3.15 27.96 65.53
N ASP A 547 -4.38 28.43 65.38
CA ASP A 547 -5.07 28.55 64.10
C ASP A 547 -5.79 29.91 64.02
N ILE A 548 -5.80 30.53 62.84
CA ILE A 548 -6.44 31.83 62.56
C ILE A 548 -7.96 31.71 62.69
N ARG A 549 -8.51 30.49 62.53
CA ARG A 549 -9.92 30.16 62.76
C ARG A 549 -10.38 30.33 64.20
N ASP A 550 -9.45 30.39 65.16
CA ASP A 550 -9.75 30.56 66.59
C ASP A 550 -9.94 32.05 66.97
N ILE A 551 -9.64 32.97 66.05
CA ILE A 551 -9.87 34.40 66.23
C ILE A 551 -11.36 34.66 66.04
N LYS A 552 -12.08 34.94 67.14
CA LYS A 552 -13.49 35.36 67.07
C LYS A 552 -13.60 36.66 66.29
N ASP A 553 -14.32 36.62 65.17
CA ASP A 553 -14.77 37.82 64.45
C ASP A 553 -15.66 38.63 65.42
N SER A 554 -15.10 39.69 65.99
CA SER A 554 -15.81 40.65 66.84
C SER A 554 -16.44 41.77 66.03
#